data_AF-A0A7C1E0B0-F1
#
_entry.id   AF-A0A7C1E0B0-F1
#
_cell.length_a   1.000
_cell.length_b   1.000
_cell.length_c   1.000
_cell.angle_alpha   90.00
_cell.angle_beta   90.00
_cell.angle_gamma   90.00
#
_symmetry.space_group_name_H-M   'P 1'
#
loop_
_entity.id
_entity.type
_entity.pdbx_description
1 polymer ?
#
loop_
_entity_poly.entity_id
_entity_poly.type
_entity_poly.pdbx_seq_one_letter_code
_entity_poly.pdbx_strand_id
1 'polypeptide(L)' 'PHIGYEKAAEIAKKAHVEGTTLKEAALALGYVTPEEFDRWVDPAKMTGLL' A
#
# COMPACT_ATOMS: atom_id res chain seq x y z
N PRO A 1 -6.77 -10.50 0.67
CA PRO A 1 -6.60 -9.03 0.48
C PRO A 1 -7.00 -8.28 1.75
N HIS A 2 -6.22 -7.27 2.17
CA HIS A 2 -6.35 -6.68 3.52
C HIS A 2 -7.29 -5.47 3.58
N ILE A 3 -7.27 -4.61 2.57
CA ILE A 3 -8.02 -3.34 2.56
C ILE A 3 -9.04 -3.22 1.41
N GLY A 4 -9.10 -4.23 0.54
CA GLY A 4 -9.96 -4.21 -0.65
C GLY A 4 -9.39 -3.39 -1.82
N TYR A 5 -9.97 -3.59 -3.01
CA TYR A 5 -9.49 -2.96 -4.25
C TYR A 5 -9.65 -1.44 -4.24
N GLU A 6 -10.81 -0.93 -3.82
CA GLU A 6 -11.11 0.50 -3.85
C GLU A 6 -10.13 1.31 -3.00
N LYS A 7 -9.88 0.88 -1.76
CA LYS A 7 -8.91 1.55 -0.87
C LYS A 7 -7.50 1.48 -1.41
N ALA A 8 -7.10 0.35 -2.00
CA ALA A 8 -5.78 0.22 -2.64
C ALA A 8 -5.62 1.15 -3.86
N ALA A 9 -6.67 1.27 -4.69
CA ALA A 9 -6.69 2.18 -5.82
C ALA A 9 -6.62 3.65 -5.39
N GLU A 10 -7.31 4.00 -4.30
CA GLU A 10 -7.25 5.35 -3.72
C GLU A 10 -5.83 5.69 -3.22
N ILE A 11 -5.16 4.77 -2.51
CA ILE A 11 -3.77 4.92 -2.08
C ILE A 11 -2.86 5.19 -3.29
N ALA A 12 -2.98 4.38 -4.34
CA ALA A 12 -2.17 4.54 -5.55
C ALA A 12 -2.42 5.89 -6.23
N LYS A 13 -3.68 6.32 -6.31
CA LYS A 13 -4.05 7.62 -6.89
C LYS A 13 -3.49 8.78 -6.07
N LYS A 14 -3.61 8.75 -4.74
CA LYS A 14 -3.08 9.78 -3.84
C LYS A 14 -1.56 9.86 -3.96
N ALA A 15 -0.86 8.73 -3.89
CA ALA A 15 0.59 8.64 -4.04
C ALA A 15 1.05 9.27 -5.36
N HIS A 16 0.36 8.97 -6.47
CA HIS A 16 0.68 9.54 -7.76
C HIS A 16 0.45 11.05 -7.85
N VAL A 17 -0.70 11.54 -7.36
CA VAL A 17 -1.06 12.96 -7.40
C VAL A 17 -0.15 13.80 -6.51
N GLU A 18 0.23 13.28 -5.34
CA GLU A 18 1.04 14.01 -4.35
C GLU A 18 2.54 13.78 -4.48
N GLY A 19 2.97 12.87 -5.36
CA GLY A 19 4.39 12.51 -5.52
C GLY A 19 4.97 11.81 -4.28
N THR A 20 4.13 11.11 -3.52
CA THR A 20 4.53 10.37 -2.31
C THR A 20 4.66 8.88 -2.59
N THR A 21 5.26 8.14 -1.66
CA THR A 21 5.30 6.68 -1.73
C THR A 21 3.93 6.07 -1.42
N LEU A 22 3.71 4.83 -1.85
CA LEU A 22 2.49 4.08 -1.49
C LEU A 22 2.34 3.93 0.02
N LYS A 23 3.46 3.78 0.76
CA LYS A 23 3.45 3.67 2.22
C LYS A 23 2.97 4.97 2.85
N GLU A 24 3.56 6.11 2.49
CA GLU A 24 3.15 7.42 3.01
C GLU A 24 1.68 7.72 2.72
N ALA A 25 1.20 7.46 1.50
CA ALA A 25 -0.20 7.65 1.14
C ALA A 25 -1.15 6.72 1.94
N ALA A 26 -0.76 5.46 2.14
CA ALA A 26 -1.52 4.48 2.93
C ALA A 26 -1.66 4.89 4.40
N LEU A 27 -0.57 5.39 4.99
CA LEU A 27 -0.55 5.91 6.36
C LEU A 27 -1.37 7.20 6.49
N ALA A 28 -1.23 8.12 5.53
CA ALA A 28 -1.94 9.40 5.53
C ALA A 28 -3.46 9.23 5.41
N LEU A 29 -3.93 8.20 4.68
CA LEU A 29 -5.35 7.85 4.58
C LEU A 29 -5.87 7.08 5.81
N GLY A 30 -4.99 6.64 6.72
CA GLY A 30 -5.37 5.83 7.88
C GLY A 30 -5.92 4.45 7.52
N TYR A 31 -5.66 3.97 6.31
CA TYR A 31 -6.13 2.66 5.84
C TYR A 31 -5.24 1.52 6.32
N VAL A 32 -3.99 1.83 6.68
CA VAL A 32 -2.97 0.85 7.03
C VAL A 32 -2.06 1.45 8.09
N THR A 33 -1.60 0.64 9.03
CA THR A 33 -0.51 1.00 9.95
C THR A 33 0.87 0.75 9.30
N PRO A 34 1.96 1.35 9.80
CA PRO A 34 3.30 1.09 9.27
C PRO A 34 3.67 -0.39 9.28
N GLU A 35 3.33 -1.08 10.36
CA GLU A 35 3.64 -2.49 10.58
C GLU A 35 2.84 -3.42 9.65
N GLU A 36 1.58 -3.06 9.38
CA GLU A 36 0.75 -3.78 8.41
C GLU A 36 1.28 -3.61 6.99
N PHE A 37 1.66 -2.39 6.60
CA PHE A 37 2.21 -2.15 5.26
C PHE A 37 3.48 -2.97 5.04
N ASP A 38 4.41 -2.96 5.99
CA ASP A 38 5.66 -3.70 5.90
C ASP A 38 5.45 -5.23 5.91
N ARG A 39 4.40 -5.70 6.57
CA ARG A 39 4.04 -7.12 6.58
C ARG A 39 3.37 -7.57 5.28
N TRP A 40 2.53 -6.74 4.69
CA TRP A 40 1.70 -7.10 3.53
C TRP A 40 2.41 -6.83 2.21
N VAL A 41 3.25 -5.80 2.14
CA VAL A 41 3.94 -5.38 0.92
C VAL A 41 5.39 -5.86 0.98
N ASP A 42 5.59 -7.13 0.62
CA ASP A 42 6.91 -7.76 0.51
C ASP A 42 7.19 -8.12 -0.96
N PRO A 43 8.00 -7.32 -1.68
CA PRO A 43 8.30 -7.57 -3.08
C PRO A 43 8.87 -8.96 -3.34
N ALA A 44 9.63 -9.54 -2.41
CA ALA A 44 10.20 -10.88 -2.59
C ALA A 44 9.10 -11.94 -2.68
N LYS A 45 8.03 -11.80 -1.89
CA LYS A 45 6.86 -12.68 -1.90
C LYS A 45 5.86 -12.40 -3.02
N MET A 46 6.05 -11.31 -3.79
CA MET A 46 5.14 -10.91 -4.87
C MET A 46 5.60 -11.36 -6.26
N THR A 47 6.71 -12.10 -6.37
CA THR A 47 7.30 -12.54 -7.66
C THR A 47 6.84 -13.92 -8.13
N GLY A 48 6.16 -14.70 -7.28
CA GLY A 48 5.70 -16.05 -7.62
C GLY A 48 6.82 -17.08 -7.81
N LEU A 49 8.05 -16.76 -7.38
CA LEU A 49 9.22 -17.64 -7.45
C LEU A 49 9.38 -18.54 -6.20
N LEU A 50 8.43 -18.48 -5.27
CA LEU A 50 8.34 -19.29 -4.05
C LEU A 50 6.90 -19.78 -3.87
#